data_AF-A0A5T8BI84-F1
#
_entry.id   AF-A0A5T8BI84-F1
#
_cell.length_a   1.000
_cell.length_b   1.000
_cell.length_c   1.000
_cell.angle_alpha   90.00
_cell.angle_beta   90.00
_cell.angle_gamma   90.00
#
_symmetry.space_group_name_H-M   'P 1'
#
loop_
_entity.id
_entity.type
_entity.pdbx_description
1 polymer ?
#
loop_
_entity_poly.entity_id
_entity_poly.type
_entity_poly.pdbx_seq_one_letter_code
_entity_poly.pdbx_strand_id
1 'polypeptide(L)'
;MQLPEQDEFSDFFAANDDEQASLRRKFFLEKHKEPWLSESALEDYQALFMSIYGINIDWKEGTFSLLEALSDNQGEKPVTVKFDYDSEIETATINLVDTQYVFHHYPMGSDGFDTELVRIEHILANSGYTLRVYQNSTFSDTLSFLLIPSDEWKRVEQHYSPEHISAYFVPYGKQLVIPEVAAPVVNYVPRLIDVSRNMLVALWFACTSRPESTGLLFGISAAVVLGLEGSYGYDNGNYNEKFPHSEAEGEQHGDLPIVWQPPVVTKRIAAQSAQFVYSDVSHGRMGSLVLDSAVCHNGVLALAITSDMKKKFLKVLERSFDIRSITLFPDFDGFCRANSEGFSHLSNNRW
;
A
#
# COMPACT_ATOMS: atom_id res chain seq x y z
N MET A 1 -4.18 12.21 -19.00
CA MET A 1 -5.13 11.80 -17.96
C MET A 1 -6.54 12.31 -18.26
N GLN A 2 -7.43 11.49 -18.80
CA GLN A 2 -8.81 11.92 -18.98
C GLN A 2 -9.45 12.23 -17.61
N LEU A 3 -10.30 13.25 -17.52
CA LEU A 3 -11.12 13.48 -16.32
C LEU A 3 -12.47 12.76 -16.49
N PRO A 4 -13.05 12.20 -15.42
CA PRO A 4 -14.37 11.61 -15.47
C PRO A 4 -15.43 12.65 -15.78
N GLU A 5 -16.52 12.22 -16.42
CA GLU A 5 -17.73 13.04 -16.50
C GLU A 5 -18.34 13.23 -15.11
N GLN A 6 -19.14 14.27 -14.94
CA GLN A 6 -19.72 14.61 -13.63
C GLN A 6 -20.56 13.47 -13.05
N ASP A 7 -21.40 12.85 -13.88
CA ASP A 7 -22.26 11.73 -13.45
C ASP A 7 -21.41 10.50 -13.11
N GLU A 8 -20.34 10.22 -13.87
CA GLU A 8 -19.40 9.13 -13.58
C GLU A 8 -18.73 9.37 -12.20
N PHE A 9 -18.26 10.59 -11.93
CA PHE A 9 -17.65 10.89 -10.65
C PHE A 9 -18.64 10.79 -9.48
N SER A 10 -19.87 11.28 -9.64
CA SER A 10 -20.91 11.17 -8.61
C SER A 10 -21.31 9.72 -8.37
N ASP A 11 -21.40 8.91 -9.43
CA ASP A 11 -21.74 7.48 -9.35
C ASP A 11 -20.67 6.67 -8.63
N PHE A 12 -19.46 7.19 -8.43
CA PHE A 12 -18.48 6.56 -7.55
C PHE A 12 -19.00 6.43 -6.11
N PHE A 13 -19.80 7.40 -5.64
CA PHE A 13 -20.27 7.50 -4.25
C PHE A 13 -21.72 7.05 -4.04
N ALA A 14 -22.53 6.94 -5.08
CA ALA A 14 -23.94 6.56 -4.93
C ALA A 14 -24.10 5.19 -4.24
N ALA A 15 -25.24 4.95 -3.59
CA ALA A 15 -25.49 3.67 -2.94
C ALA A 15 -25.61 2.53 -3.98
N ASN A 16 -25.44 1.29 -3.54
CA ASN A 16 -25.56 0.13 -4.45
C ASN A 16 -27.01 -0.12 -4.89
N ASP A 17 -27.98 0.31 -4.10
CA ASP A 17 -29.42 0.21 -4.37
C ASP A 17 -30.00 1.41 -5.13
N ASP A 18 -29.19 2.42 -5.48
CA ASP A 18 -29.59 3.48 -6.38
C ASP A 18 -29.74 2.92 -7.81
N GLU A 19 -30.99 2.81 -8.28
CA GLU A 19 -31.31 2.23 -9.58
C GLU A 19 -30.69 3.00 -10.75
N GLN A 20 -30.64 4.34 -10.67
CA GLN A 20 -30.14 5.18 -11.75
C GLN A 20 -28.61 5.12 -11.82
N ALA A 21 -27.94 5.24 -10.68
CA ALA A 21 -26.49 5.08 -10.60
C ALA A 21 -26.08 3.66 -11.01
N SER A 22 -26.81 2.64 -10.56
CA SER A 22 -26.55 1.25 -10.95
C SER A 22 -26.60 1.07 -12.47
N LEU A 23 -27.63 1.60 -13.15
CA LEU A 23 -27.73 1.54 -14.61
C LEU A 23 -26.56 2.23 -15.32
N ARG A 24 -26.17 3.42 -14.86
CA ARG A 24 -25.03 4.17 -15.43
C ARG A 24 -23.70 3.43 -15.21
N ARG A 25 -23.48 2.84 -14.04
CA ARG A 25 -22.31 1.97 -13.77
C ARG A 25 -22.26 0.79 -14.71
N LYS A 26 -23.41 0.12 -14.97
CA LYS A 26 -23.48 -0.99 -15.94
C LYS A 26 -23.07 -0.54 -17.33
N PHE A 27 -23.63 0.58 -17.78
CA PHE A 27 -23.32 1.13 -19.09
C PHE A 27 -21.84 1.52 -19.21
N PHE A 28 -21.24 2.07 -18.14
CA PHE A 28 -19.81 2.38 -18.10
C PHE A 28 -18.95 1.11 -18.25
N LEU A 29 -19.25 0.05 -17.49
CA LEU A 29 -18.54 -1.23 -17.59
C LEU A 29 -18.65 -1.83 -19.01
N GLU A 30 -19.85 -1.84 -19.58
CA GLU A 30 -20.09 -2.34 -20.94
C GLU A 30 -19.34 -1.53 -22.01
N LYS A 31 -19.32 -0.19 -21.89
CA LYS A 31 -18.59 0.72 -22.79
C LYS A 31 -17.10 0.40 -22.82
N HIS A 32 -16.53 0.00 -21.68
CA HIS A 32 -15.12 -0.31 -21.52
C HIS A 32 -14.78 -1.80 -21.70
N LYS A 33 -15.76 -2.63 -22.08
CA LYS A 33 -15.63 -4.06 -22.42
C LYS A 33 -15.11 -4.97 -21.30
N GLU A 34 -15.29 -4.58 -20.05
CA GLU A 34 -14.94 -5.45 -18.91
C GLU A 34 -16.13 -6.36 -18.54
N PRO A 35 -15.92 -7.68 -18.37
CA PRO A 35 -16.96 -8.56 -17.87
C PRO A 35 -17.26 -8.26 -16.40
N TRP A 36 -18.48 -8.54 -15.96
CA TRP A 36 -18.88 -8.56 -14.55
C TRP A 36 -18.02 -9.58 -13.81
N LEU A 37 -17.11 -9.13 -12.94
CA LEU A 37 -16.16 -9.98 -12.23
C LEU A 37 -16.59 -10.23 -10.78
N SER A 38 -17.39 -9.34 -10.19
CA SER A 38 -17.90 -9.47 -8.82
C SER A 38 -19.43 -9.61 -8.75
N GLU A 39 -19.95 -9.97 -7.57
CA GLU A 39 -21.39 -9.98 -7.29
C GLU A 39 -21.98 -8.54 -7.22
N SER A 40 -21.13 -7.50 -7.27
CA SER A 40 -21.49 -6.09 -7.07
C SER A 40 -21.02 -5.20 -8.22
N ALA A 41 -21.99 -4.66 -8.98
CA ALA A 41 -21.74 -3.68 -10.04
C ALA A 41 -20.95 -2.44 -9.58
N LEU A 42 -21.03 -2.11 -8.29
CA LEU A 42 -20.34 -0.98 -7.68
C LEU A 42 -18.83 -1.21 -7.57
N GLU A 43 -18.41 -2.40 -7.12
CA GLU A 43 -16.99 -2.71 -6.89
C GLU A 43 -16.23 -2.77 -8.22
N ASP A 44 -16.79 -3.46 -9.21
CA ASP A 44 -16.22 -3.53 -10.56
C ASP A 44 -16.12 -2.13 -11.18
N TYR A 45 -17.15 -1.31 -10.99
CA TYR A 45 -17.17 0.07 -11.45
C TYR A 45 -16.08 0.92 -10.80
N GLN A 46 -15.96 0.89 -9.47
CA GLN A 46 -14.96 1.69 -8.75
C GLN A 46 -13.53 1.26 -9.11
N ALA A 47 -13.29 -0.04 -9.28
CA ALA A 47 -11.99 -0.55 -9.70
C ALA A 47 -11.62 -0.07 -11.11
N LEU A 48 -12.55 -0.20 -12.08
CA LEU A 48 -12.33 0.27 -13.44
C LEU A 48 -12.23 1.80 -13.53
N PHE A 49 -13.03 2.52 -12.76
CA PHE A 49 -12.96 3.97 -12.66
C PHE A 49 -11.56 4.41 -12.23
N MET A 50 -11.00 3.77 -11.19
CA MET A 50 -9.65 4.09 -10.71
C MET A 50 -8.55 3.66 -11.68
N SER A 51 -8.74 2.62 -12.48
CA SER A 51 -7.76 2.24 -13.50
C SER A 51 -7.72 3.21 -14.69
N ILE A 52 -8.86 3.85 -15.00
CA ILE A 52 -8.98 4.82 -16.11
C ILE A 52 -8.57 6.23 -15.65
N TYR A 53 -9.06 6.68 -14.49
CA TYR A 53 -8.96 8.07 -14.04
C TYR A 53 -7.95 8.28 -12.91
N GLY A 54 -7.53 7.21 -12.24
CA GLY A 54 -6.59 7.28 -11.13
C GLY A 54 -5.15 7.53 -11.57
N ILE A 55 -4.41 8.24 -10.72
CA ILE A 55 -2.95 8.34 -10.79
C ILE A 55 -2.37 7.27 -9.88
N ASN A 56 -1.72 6.26 -10.44
CA ASN A 56 -1.13 5.18 -9.66
C ASN A 56 0.38 5.39 -9.56
N ILE A 57 0.89 5.43 -8.33
CA ILE A 57 2.29 5.65 -8.00
C ILE A 57 2.78 4.46 -7.18
N ASP A 58 3.69 3.68 -7.74
CA ASP A 58 4.31 2.57 -7.02
C ASP A 58 5.25 3.07 -5.92
N TRP A 59 5.51 2.25 -4.90
CA TRP A 59 6.33 2.66 -3.76
C TRP A 59 7.77 3.09 -4.11
N LYS A 60 8.28 2.64 -5.26
CA LYS A 60 9.58 3.07 -5.79
C LYS A 60 9.49 4.32 -6.67
N GLU A 61 8.31 4.57 -7.20
CA GLU A 61 7.98 5.70 -8.04
C GLU A 61 7.75 6.90 -7.13
N GLY A 62 8.65 7.87 -7.23
CA GLY A 62 8.68 8.98 -6.28
C GLY A 62 7.77 10.13 -6.67
N THR A 63 8.07 11.29 -6.10
CA THR A 63 7.42 12.57 -6.43
C THR A 63 7.39 12.85 -7.93
N PHE A 64 8.40 12.40 -8.69
CA PHE A 64 8.51 12.67 -10.13
C PHE A 64 7.44 11.94 -10.94
N SER A 65 7.15 10.68 -10.64
CA SER A 65 6.12 9.91 -11.34
C SER A 65 4.74 10.56 -11.18
N LEU A 66 4.46 11.13 -10.01
CA LEU A 66 3.25 11.93 -9.81
C LEU A 66 3.27 13.20 -10.67
N LEU A 67 4.36 13.95 -10.66
CA LEU A 67 4.49 15.17 -11.46
C LEU A 67 4.43 14.91 -12.97
N GLU A 68 4.98 13.78 -13.43
CA GLU A 68 4.89 13.30 -14.81
C GLU A 68 3.44 13.05 -15.16
N ALA A 69 2.70 12.30 -14.35
CA ALA A 69 1.29 12.03 -14.58
C ALA A 69 0.41 13.30 -14.55
N LEU A 70 0.75 14.28 -13.70
CA LEU A 70 0.07 15.58 -13.67
C LEU A 70 0.39 16.44 -14.91
N SER A 71 1.58 16.31 -15.48
CA SER A 71 2.00 17.00 -16.71
C SER A 71 1.46 16.33 -17.99
N ASP A 72 1.28 15.01 -17.93
CA ASP A 72 0.83 14.15 -19.01
C ASP A 72 -0.70 14.08 -19.05
N ASN A 73 -1.27 15.20 -19.51
CA ASN A 73 -2.67 15.27 -19.85
C ASN A 73 -2.94 15.62 -21.33
N GLN A 74 -3.91 14.90 -21.93
CA GLN A 74 -4.49 15.18 -23.24
C GLN A 74 -5.55 16.30 -23.20
N GLY A 75 -5.95 16.75 -22.00
CA GLY A 75 -6.84 17.90 -21.77
C GLY A 75 -6.11 19.19 -21.34
N GLU A 76 -6.82 20.07 -20.64
CA GLU A 76 -6.23 21.28 -20.04
C GLU A 76 -5.27 20.88 -18.92
N LYS A 77 -4.01 21.30 -19.02
CA LYS A 77 -2.97 20.86 -18.08
C LYS A 77 -3.15 21.58 -16.74
N PRO A 78 -3.33 20.84 -15.62
CA PRO A 78 -3.50 21.46 -14.30
C PRO A 78 -2.24 22.22 -13.89
N VAL A 79 -1.07 21.72 -14.31
CA VAL A 79 0.25 22.33 -14.13
C VAL A 79 1.14 22.00 -15.32
N THR A 80 2.13 22.86 -15.57
CA THR A 80 3.23 22.55 -16.50
C THR A 80 4.49 22.25 -15.70
N VAL A 81 5.06 21.06 -15.92
CA VAL A 81 6.26 20.60 -15.24
C VAL A 81 7.43 20.53 -16.23
N LYS A 82 8.60 21.01 -15.82
CA LYS A 82 9.87 20.81 -16.52
C LYS A 82 10.78 19.93 -15.68
N PHE A 83 11.28 18.86 -16.27
CA PHE A 83 12.19 17.94 -15.62
C PHE A 83 13.63 18.20 -16.06
N ASP A 84 14.54 18.16 -15.10
CA ASP A 84 15.98 18.18 -15.32
C ASP A 84 16.56 16.91 -14.69
N TYR A 85 16.80 15.92 -15.54
CA TYR A 85 17.44 14.64 -15.17
C TYR A 85 18.96 14.67 -15.37
N ASP A 86 19.52 15.72 -15.98
CA ASP A 86 20.93 15.79 -16.38
C ASP A 86 21.81 16.42 -15.28
N SER A 87 21.19 17.03 -14.26
CA SER A 87 21.85 17.63 -13.10
C SER A 87 22.30 16.60 -12.06
N GLU A 88 23.33 16.92 -11.26
CA GLU A 88 23.79 16.05 -10.13
C GLU A 88 22.66 15.74 -9.12
N ILE A 89 21.67 16.63 -9.02
CA ILE A 89 20.44 16.44 -8.29
C ILE A 89 19.31 16.59 -9.30
N GLU A 90 18.59 15.50 -9.57
CA GLU A 90 17.43 15.53 -10.43
C GLU A 90 16.37 16.47 -9.83
N THR A 91 15.83 17.38 -10.64
CA THR A 91 14.80 18.32 -10.20
C THR A 91 13.63 18.39 -11.16
N ALA A 92 12.44 18.62 -10.61
CA ALA A 92 11.23 18.92 -11.37
C ALA A 92 10.73 20.31 -10.99
N THR A 93 10.34 21.09 -11.99
CA THR A 93 9.93 22.48 -11.81
C THR A 93 8.50 22.68 -12.29
N ILE A 94 7.60 23.06 -11.38
CA ILE A 94 6.28 23.57 -11.73
C ILE A 94 6.37 25.09 -11.94
N ASN A 95 5.94 25.56 -13.10
CA ASN A 95 5.85 26.99 -13.39
C ASN A 95 4.38 27.45 -13.35
N LEU A 96 4.06 28.35 -12.43
CA LEU A 96 2.81 29.13 -12.44
C LEU A 96 3.11 30.55 -12.95
N VAL A 97 2.05 31.32 -13.26
CA VAL A 97 2.16 32.65 -13.90
C VAL A 97 3.13 33.58 -13.18
N ASP A 98 3.15 33.55 -11.84
CA ASP A 98 3.96 34.46 -11.01
C ASP A 98 5.03 33.77 -10.15
N THR A 99 5.07 32.43 -10.12
CA THR A 99 5.91 31.67 -9.19
C THR A 99 6.44 30.38 -9.79
N GLN A 100 7.69 30.05 -9.45
CA GLN A 100 8.33 28.79 -9.80
C GLN A 100 8.51 27.94 -8.54
N TYR A 101 8.15 26.67 -8.62
CA TYR A 101 8.33 25.70 -7.53
C TYR A 101 9.25 24.57 -7.99
N VAL A 102 10.32 24.34 -7.23
CA VAL A 102 11.30 23.27 -7.48
C VAL A 102 11.03 22.11 -6.52
N PHE A 103 11.08 20.91 -7.08
CA PHE A 103 10.85 19.62 -6.44
C PHE A 103 12.06 18.73 -6.63
N HIS A 104 12.35 17.92 -5.61
CA HIS A 104 13.36 16.87 -5.65
C HIS A 104 12.69 15.51 -5.74
N HIS A 105 13.39 14.54 -6.31
CA HIS A 105 12.91 13.18 -6.30
C HIS A 105 13.05 12.58 -4.90
N TYR A 106 11.92 12.25 -4.29
CA TYR A 106 11.85 11.41 -3.09
C TYR A 106 10.99 10.19 -3.35
N PRO A 107 11.40 8.98 -2.91
CA PRO A 107 10.56 7.80 -3.00
C PRO A 107 9.38 7.88 -2.03
N MET A 108 8.28 7.24 -2.39
CA MET A 108 7.08 7.13 -1.56
C MET A 108 7.41 6.59 -0.15
N GLY A 109 6.72 7.12 0.87
CA GLY A 109 6.94 6.74 2.27
C GLY A 109 8.18 7.34 2.93
N SER A 110 8.86 8.29 2.28
CA SER A 110 9.88 9.13 2.92
C SER A 110 9.30 10.47 3.35
N ASP A 111 9.82 11.04 4.44
CA ASP A 111 9.42 12.38 4.92
C ASP A 111 9.48 13.45 3.82
N GLY A 112 10.46 13.31 2.91
CA GLY A 112 10.60 14.19 1.75
C GLY A 112 9.44 14.05 0.76
N PHE A 113 9.01 12.82 0.47
CA PHE A 113 7.83 12.59 -0.38
C PHE A 113 6.56 13.18 0.24
N ASP A 114 6.33 12.94 1.54
CA ASP A 114 5.13 13.45 2.23
C ASP A 114 5.09 14.98 2.23
N THR A 115 6.24 15.61 2.48
CA THR A 115 6.39 17.06 2.46
C THR A 115 6.14 17.63 1.05
N GLU A 116 6.72 17.03 0.02
CA GLU A 116 6.53 17.47 -1.36
C GLU A 116 5.10 17.23 -1.85
N LEU A 117 4.46 16.14 -1.44
CA LEU A 117 3.07 15.85 -1.81
C LEU A 117 2.10 16.89 -1.24
N VAL A 118 2.26 17.28 0.03
CA VAL A 118 1.46 18.36 0.62
C VAL A 118 1.69 19.69 -0.12
N ARG A 119 2.92 19.97 -0.56
CA ARG A 119 3.21 21.14 -1.39
C ARG A 119 2.52 21.08 -2.76
N ILE A 120 2.52 19.91 -3.40
CA ILE A 120 1.82 19.66 -4.67
C ILE A 120 0.31 19.85 -4.51
N GLU A 121 -0.30 19.29 -3.46
CA GLU A 121 -1.73 19.49 -3.15
C GLU A 121 -2.06 20.99 -3.04
N HIS A 122 -1.23 21.77 -2.35
CA HIS A 122 -1.44 23.21 -2.20
C HIS A 122 -1.34 23.97 -3.53
N ILE A 123 -0.38 23.62 -4.38
CA ILE A 123 -0.21 24.22 -5.71
C ILE A 123 -1.42 23.91 -6.60
N LEU A 124 -1.88 22.65 -6.62
CA LEU A 124 -3.04 22.24 -7.40
C LEU A 124 -4.32 22.94 -6.94
N ALA A 125 -4.51 23.08 -5.61
CA ALA A 125 -5.65 23.79 -5.04
C ALA A 125 -5.72 25.25 -5.52
N ASN A 126 -4.58 25.92 -5.62
CA ASN A 126 -4.50 27.29 -6.14
C ASN A 126 -4.79 27.38 -7.64
N SER A 127 -4.57 26.28 -8.39
CA SER A 127 -4.94 26.14 -9.80
C SER A 127 -6.38 25.65 -10.01
N GLY A 128 -7.19 25.51 -8.95
CA GLY A 128 -8.59 25.07 -9.03
C GLY A 128 -8.79 23.56 -9.14
N TYR A 129 -7.78 22.76 -8.80
CA TYR A 129 -7.86 21.30 -8.76
C TYR A 129 -7.61 20.78 -7.35
N THR A 130 -8.27 19.69 -6.99
CA THR A 130 -8.02 19.01 -5.72
C THR A 130 -7.57 17.58 -6.01
N LEU A 131 -6.37 17.25 -5.52
CA LEU A 131 -5.85 15.89 -5.48
C LEU A 131 -6.28 15.24 -4.17
N ARG A 132 -6.82 14.03 -4.23
CA ARG A 132 -7.11 13.21 -3.05
C ARG A 132 -6.59 11.79 -3.26
N VAL A 133 -6.17 11.16 -2.18
CA VAL A 133 -5.71 9.76 -2.18
C VAL A 133 -6.90 8.84 -1.95
N TYR A 134 -6.94 7.75 -2.72
CA TYR A 134 -7.93 6.69 -2.59
C TYR A 134 -7.61 5.84 -1.35
N GLN A 135 -8.53 5.78 -0.39
CA GLN A 135 -8.27 5.21 0.93
C GLN A 135 -7.83 3.75 0.87
N ASN A 136 -8.43 2.93 -0.01
CA ASN A 136 -8.06 1.53 -0.15
C ASN A 136 -6.64 1.32 -0.69
N SER A 137 -6.08 2.30 -1.40
CA SER A 137 -4.69 2.22 -1.91
C SER A 137 -3.64 2.43 -0.81
N THR A 138 -4.02 2.98 0.35
CA THR A 138 -3.08 3.26 1.45
C THR A 138 -2.49 2.03 2.11
N PHE A 139 -3.12 0.88 1.90
CA PHE A 139 -2.66 -0.42 2.37
C PHE A 139 -1.92 -1.22 1.29
N SER A 140 -1.71 -0.61 0.12
CA SER A 140 -1.05 -1.22 -1.05
C SER A 140 0.38 -0.69 -1.22
N ASP A 141 1.20 -1.39 -2.01
CA ASP A 141 2.50 -0.91 -2.47
C ASP A 141 2.40 0.07 -3.65
N THR A 142 1.17 0.43 -4.04
CA THR A 142 0.83 1.46 -5.02
C THR A 142 -0.17 2.42 -4.39
N LEU A 143 0.16 3.71 -4.33
CA LEU A 143 -0.80 4.74 -3.96
C LEU A 143 -1.58 5.19 -5.20
N SER A 144 -2.90 5.24 -5.07
CA SER A 144 -3.80 5.72 -6.10
C SER A 144 -4.35 7.08 -5.69
N PHE A 145 -4.21 8.06 -6.56
CA PHE A 145 -4.73 9.41 -6.39
C PHE A 145 -5.82 9.70 -7.42
N LEU A 146 -6.69 10.64 -7.10
CA LEU A 146 -7.67 11.17 -8.03
C LEU A 146 -7.55 12.69 -8.06
N LEU A 147 -7.31 13.23 -9.26
CA LEU A 147 -7.26 14.66 -9.51
C LEU A 147 -8.58 15.09 -10.15
N ILE A 148 -9.33 15.97 -9.48
CA ILE A 148 -10.63 16.46 -9.97
C ILE A 148 -10.70 17.97 -9.75
N PRO A 149 -11.37 18.74 -10.64
CA PRO A 149 -11.64 20.16 -10.40
C PRO A 149 -12.27 20.40 -9.03
N SER A 150 -11.80 21.41 -8.32
CA SER A 150 -12.25 21.68 -6.95
C SER A 150 -13.75 21.93 -6.84
N ASP A 151 -14.39 22.46 -7.90
CA ASP A 151 -15.82 22.70 -7.92
C ASP A 151 -16.66 21.42 -8.04
N GLU A 152 -16.13 20.37 -8.67
CA GLU A 152 -16.81 19.06 -8.72
C GLU A 152 -16.74 18.37 -7.36
N TRP A 153 -15.61 18.47 -6.64
CA TRP A 153 -15.55 18.02 -5.24
C TRP A 153 -16.58 18.73 -4.37
N LYS A 154 -16.73 20.06 -4.49
CA LYS A 154 -17.73 20.81 -3.73
C LYS A 154 -19.15 20.34 -4.01
N ARG A 155 -19.47 19.95 -5.24
CA ARG A 155 -20.80 19.44 -5.62
C ARG A 155 -21.07 18.09 -4.96
N VAL A 156 -20.11 17.17 -5.01
CA VAL A 156 -20.23 15.87 -4.34
C VAL A 156 -20.34 16.06 -2.82
N GLU A 157 -19.59 16.99 -2.22
CA GLU A 157 -19.66 17.34 -0.79
C GLU A 157 -20.97 18.01 -0.37
N GLN A 158 -21.73 18.59 -1.31
CA GLN A 158 -23.08 19.08 -1.06
C GLN A 158 -24.12 17.96 -1.08
N HIS A 159 -23.84 16.85 -1.79
CA HIS A 159 -24.77 15.76 -2.00
C HIS A 159 -24.53 14.58 -1.03
N TYR A 160 -23.28 14.28 -0.72
CA TYR A 160 -22.85 13.22 0.19
C TYR A 160 -22.20 13.79 1.44
N SER A 161 -22.33 13.09 2.57
CA SER A 161 -21.72 13.57 3.81
C SER A 161 -20.17 13.52 3.72
N PRO A 162 -19.47 14.39 4.46
CA PRO A 162 -18.00 14.35 4.53
C PRO A 162 -17.44 12.98 4.92
N GLU A 163 -18.13 12.27 5.82
CA GLU A 163 -17.73 10.93 6.27
C GLU A 163 -17.86 9.91 5.14
N HIS A 164 -18.93 9.97 4.36
CA HIS A 164 -19.15 9.09 3.22
C HIS A 164 -18.09 9.28 2.13
N ILE A 165 -17.73 10.53 1.83
CA ILE A 165 -16.67 10.82 0.85
C ILE A 165 -15.31 10.37 1.39
N SER A 166 -15.04 10.63 2.68
CA SER A 166 -13.77 10.29 3.32
C SER A 166 -13.55 8.78 3.46
N ALA A 167 -14.61 7.96 3.35
CA ALA A 167 -14.51 6.50 3.28
C ALA A 167 -13.86 6.00 1.97
N TYR A 168 -13.77 6.87 0.96
CA TYR A 168 -13.15 6.55 -0.33
C TYR A 168 -11.96 7.46 -0.64
N PHE A 169 -12.08 8.76 -0.41
CA PHE A 169 -11.05 9.73 -0.78
C PHE A 169 -10.78 10.74 0.33
N VAL A 170 -9.52 10.86 0.70
CA VAL A 170 -9.05 11.82 1.71
C VAL A 170 -7.93 12.68 1.16
N PRO A 171 -7.75 13.93 1.64
CA PRO A 171 -6.52 14.67 1.38
C PRO A 171 -5.33 13.92 2.00
N TYR A 172 -4.20 13.85 1.30
CA TYR A 172 -3.04 13.12 1.77
C TYR A 172 -2.50 13.71 3.08
N GLY A 173 -2.40 15.04 3.18
CA GLY A 173 -2.01 15.70 4.43
C GLY A 173 -2.96 15.47 5.63
N LYS A 174 -4.21 15.04 5.38
CA LYS A 174 -5.18 14.67 6.43
C LYS A 174 -5.19 13.18 6.76
N GLN A 175 -4.51 12.36 5.96
CA GLN A 175 -4.37 10.93 6.22
C GLN A 175 -3.63 10.62 7.53
N LEU A 176 -2.92 11.62 8.08
CA LEU A 176 -2.29 11.59 9.40
C LEU A 176 -3.28 11.77 10.58
N VAL A 177 -4.56 11.99 10.30
CA VAL A 177 -5.65 11.99 11.30
C VAL A 177 -6.75 11.07 10.79
N ILE A 178 -6.65 9.79 11.17
CA ILE A 178 -7.75 8.83 11.04
C ILE A 178 -8.96 9.45 11.73
N PRO A 179 -10.09 9.72 11.03
CA PRO A 179 -11.30 10.17 11.67
C PRO A 179 -11.73 9.13 12.69
N GLU A 180 -11.91 9.53 13.95
CA GLU A 180 -12.56 8.71 14.97
C GLU A 180 -13.96 8.32 14.45
N VAL A 181 -14.07 7.13 13.89
CA VAL A 181 -15.37 6.50 13.65
C VAL A 181 -15.91 6.12 15.01
N ALA A 182 -17.01 6.77 15.39
CA ALA A 182 -17.76 6.52 16.61
C ALA A 182 -18.37 5.11 16.59
N ALA A 183 -17.62 4.15 17.10
CA ALA A 183 -18.09 2.96 17.77
C ALA A 183 -17.04 2.61 18.84
N PRO A 184 -17.40 2.20 20.06
CA PRO A 184 -16.43 1.75 21.05
C PRO A 184 -15.94 0.36 20.64
N VAL A 185 -15.18 0.30 19.54
CA VAL A 185 -14.27 -0.79 19.26
C VAL A 185 -12.92 -0.20 19.60
N VAL A 186 -12.31 -0.73 20.65
CA VAL A 186 -10.91 -0.47 20.97
C VAL A 186 -10.13 -0.67 19.67
N ASN A 187 -9.54 0.40 19.13
CA ASN A 187 -8.73 0.39 17.91
C ASN A 187 -7.46 -0.43 18.17
N TYR A 188 -7.58 -1.75 18.17
CA TYR A 188 -6.46 -2.62 17.84
C TYR A 188 -6.32 -2.52 16.32
N VAL A 189 -5.60 -1.52 15.82
CA VAL A 189 -5.02 -1.64 14.48
C VAL A 189 -3.87 -2.65 14.67
N PRO A 190 -4.02 -3.93 14.25
CA PRO A 190 -2.91 -4.86 14.38
C PRO A 190 -1.80 -4.34 13.47
N ARG A 191 -0.71 -3.88 14.06
CA ARG A 191 0.48 -3.47 13.30
C ARG A 191 1.13 -4.73 12.78
N LEU A 192 0.74 -5.11 11.56
CA LEU A 192 1.38 -6.20 10.85
C LEU A 192 2.79 -5.77 10.45
N ILE A 193 3.78 -6.48 10.97
CA ILE A 193 5.18 -6.31 10.59
C ILE A 193 5.52 -7.38 9.57
N ASP A 194 5.96 -6.95 8.39
CA ASP A 194 6.45 -7.87 7.36
C ASP A 194 7.78 -8.50 7.81
N VAL A 195 7.84 -9.83 7.77
CA VAL A 195 8.99 -10.64 8.13
C VAL A 195 9.19 -11.75 7.11
N SER A 196 10.41 -12.26 7.01
CA SER A 196 10.70 -13.44 6.19
C SER A 196 10.99 -14.66 7.05
N ARG A 197 10.46 -15.82 6.66
CA ARG A 197 10.90 -17.12 7.21
C ARG A 197 12.33 -17.49 6.79
N ASN A 198 12.86 -16.82 5.77
CA ASN A 198 14.20 -17.07 5.28
C ASN A 198 15.13 -15.96 5.76
N MET A 199 15.99 -16.29 6.72
CA MET A 199 16.98 -15.35 7.28
C MET A 199 17.88 -14.73 6.21
N LEU A 200 18.19 -15.45 5.12
CA LEU A 200 19.02 -14.91 4.04
C LEU A 200 18.29 -13.84 3.22
N VAL A 201 16.97 -14.00 3.05
CA VAL A 201 16.13 -12.99 2.42
C VAL A 201 15.99 -11.77 3.32
N ALA A 202 15.72 -11.97 4.61
CA ALA A 202 15.69 -10.87 5.59
C ALA A 202 17.04 -10.11 5.65
N LEU A 203 18.16 -10.85 5.58
CA LEU A 203 19.49 -10.26 5.51
C LEU A 203 19.68 -9.44 4.24
N TRP A 204 19.16 -9.89 3.09
CA TRP A 204 19.21 -9.11 1.86
C TRP A 204 18.53 -7.75 2.05
N PHE A 205 17.32 -7.71 2.61
CA PHE A 205 16.60 -6.46 2.90
C PHE A 205 17.35 -5.57 3.89
N ALA A 206 17.91 -6.14 4.96
CA ALA A 206 18.74 -5.40 5.92
C ALA A 206 20.01 -4.81 5.26
N CYS A 207 20.51 -5.44 4.20
CA CYS A 207 21.70 -4.99 3.48
C CYS A 207 21.42 -3.98 2.36
N THR A 208 20.26 -4.06 1.69
CA THR A 208 19.89 -3.14 0.61
C THR A 208 19.26 -1.84 1.12
N SER A 209 18.52 -1.91 2.23
CA SER A 209 17.99 -0.71 2.89
C SER A 209 19.11 0.12 3.49
N ARG A 210 19.16 1.43 3.16
CA ARG A 210 20.13 2.41 3.66
C ARG A 210 21.56 1.84 3.71
N PRO A 211 22.21 1.63 2.55
CA PRO A 211 23.44 0.82 2.44
C PRO A 211 24.62 1.38 3.25
N GLU A 212 24.64 2.69 3.49
CA GLU A 212 25.71 3.36 4.22
C GLU A 212 25.51 3.38 5.74
N SER A 213 24.33 2.98 6.25
CA SER A 213 24.08 2.90 7.70
C SER A 213 24.12 1.46 8.20
N THR A 214 24.40 1.28 9.50
CA THR A 214 24.22 -0.02 10.16
C THR A 214 22.75 -0.42 10.11
N GLY A 215 22.48 -1.63 9.61
CA GLY A 215 21.16 -2.26 9.63
C GLY A 215 20.99 -3.19 10.83
N LEU A 216 19.77 -3.68 11.03
CA LEU A 216 19.45 -4.68 12.04
C LEU A 216 18.80 -5.88 11.35
N LEU A 217 19.40 -7.06 11.50
CA LEU A 217 18.72 -8.32 11.26
C LEU A 217 18.11 -8.78 12.59
N PHE A 218 16.79 -8.78 12.64
CA PHE A 218 16.02 -9.17 13.82
C PHE A 218 15.30 -10.50 13.55
N GLY A 219 15.47 -11.47 14.44
CA GLY A 219 14.87 -12.80 14.33
C GLY A 219 14.07 -13.14 15.58
N ILE A 220 12.94 -13.78 15.38
CA ILE A 220 12.10 -14.34 16.44
C ILE A 220 12.03 -15.86 16.20
N SER A 221 12.30 -16.64 17.24
CA SER A 221 12.28 -18.10 17.19
C SER A 221 10.86 -18.61 17.02
N ALA A 222 10.71 -19.64 16.17
CA ALA A 222 9.43 -20.32 15.96
C ALA A 222 8.86 -20.92 17.27
N ALA A 223 9.70 -21.15 18.29
CA ALA A 223 9.28 -21.67 19.59
C ALA A 223 8.61 -20.63 20.50
N VAL A 224 8.67 -19.34 20.15
CA VAL A 224 8.12 -18.23 20.94
C VAL A 224 7.18 -17.36 20.11
N VAL A 225 6.58 -17.94 19.07
CA VAL A 225 5.55 -17.31 18.24
C VAL A 225 4.34 -18.24 18.16
N LEU A 226 3.17 -17.64 18.03
CA LEU A 226 1.89 -18.33 17.84
C LEU A 226 1.44 -18.22 16.38
N GLY A 227 0.32 -18.86 16.02
CA GLY A 227 -0.26 -18.71 14.68
C GLY A 227 0.48 -19.45 13.57
N LEU A 228 1.35 -20.40 13.91
CA LEU A 228 1.90 -21.31 12.91
C LEU A 228 0.74 -22.16 12.34
N GLU A 229 0.66 -22.24 11.02
CA GLU A 229 -0.44 -22.91 10.28
C GLU A 229 -0.74 -24.33 10.78
N GLY A 230 0.29 -25.12 11.12
CA GLY A 230 0.12 -26.47 11.68
C GLY A 230 -0.33 -26.52 13.14
N SER A 231 -0.25 -25.39 13.85
CA SER A 231 -0.59 -25.24 15.27
C SER A 231 -1.97 -24.62 15.48
N TYR A 232 -2.57 -24.00 14.46
CA TYR A 232 -3.89 -23.38 14.58
C TYR A 232 -5.03 -24.40 14.71
N GLY A 233 -4.78 -25.70 14.50
CA GLY A 233 -5.64 -26.79 14.96
C GLY A 233 -6.96 -26.96 14.20
N TYR A 234 -7.43 -28.20 14.11
CA TYR A 234 -8.72 -28.56 13.49
C TYR A 234 -9.92 -27.94 14.23
N ASP A 235 -9.74 -27.62 15.51
CA ASP A 235 -10.79 -27.17 16.44
C ASP A 235 -11.01 -25.64 16.43
N ASN A 236 -10.06 -24.85 15.92
CA ASN A 236 -10.19 -23.38 15.88
C ASN A 236 -10.82 -22.86 14.57
N GLY A 237 -11.19 -23.74 13.64
CA GLY A 237 -11.82 -23.39 12.36
C GLY A 237 -10.82 -23.06 11.26
N ASN A 238 -11.32 -22.49 10.15
CA ASN A 238 -10.47 -22.17 8.99
C ASN A 238 -9.51 -21.02 9.35
N TYR A 239 -8.21 -21.31 9.27
CA TYR A 239 -7.09 -20.38 9.50
C TYR A 239 -7.30 -19.02 8.80
N ASN A 240 -7.85 -19.02 7.59
CA ASN A 240 -8.02 -17.77 6.83
C ASN A 240 -9.33 -17.04 7.10
N GLU A 241 -10.35 -17.72 7.63
CA GLU A 241 -11.66 -17.11 7.94
C GLU A 241 -11.66 -16.39 9.30
N LYS A 242 -10.67 -16.68 10.16
CA LYS A 242 -10.54 -16.10 11.50
C LYS A 242 -9.24 -15.32 11.64
N PHE A 243 -9.11 -14.26 10.85
CA PHE A 243 -8.08 -13.23 11.02
C PHE A 243 -8.73 -11.94 11.58
N PRO A 244 -8.15 -11.30 12.62
CA PRO A 244 -7.02 -11.76 13.41
C PRO A 244 -7.35 -13.04 14.16
N HIS A 245 -6.34 -13.89 14.35
CA HIS A 245 -6.49 -15.13 15.10
C HIS A 245 -6.84 -14.77 16.54
N SER A 246 -8.09 -15.01 16.92
CA SER A 246 -8.60 -14.77 18.27
C SER A 246 -8.42 -16.01 19.14
N GLU A 247 -8.37 -15.79 20.46
CA GLU A 247 -8.23 -16.85 21.45
C GLU A 247 -9.29 -17.95 21.24
N ALA A 248 -8.87 -19.22 21.30
CA ALA A 248 -9.78 -20.26 21.76
C ALA A 248 -10.14 -19.93 23.21
N GLU A 249 -11.41 -20.09 23.62
CA GLU A 249 -11.82 -19.86 25.01
C GLU A 249 -10.91 -20.64 25.98
N GLY A 250 -10.02 -19.94 26.69
CA GLY A 250 -9.11 -20.51 27.69
C GLY A 250 -7.60 -20.41 27.41
N GLU A 251 -7.16 -19.90 26.24
CA GLU A 251 -5.74 -19.67 25.97
C GLU A 251 -5.32 -18.26 26.38
N GLN A 252 -4.57 -18.12 27.49
CA GLN A 252 -3.97 -16.85 27.89
C GLN A 252 -2.78 -16.52 26.98
N HIS A 253 -3.01 -15.78 25.89
CA HIS A 253 -1.96 -15.41 24.91
C HIS A 253 -1.25 -14.08 25.17
N GLY A 254 -1.53 -13.42 26.30
CA GLY A 254 -1.16 -12.01 26.55
C GLY A 254 0.31 -11.59 26.40
N ASP A 255 1.25 -12.51 26.14
CA ASP A 255 2.69 -12.21 26.15
C ASP A 255 3.49 -12.65 24.91
N LEU A 256 2.88 -13.28 23.88
CA LEU A 256 3.62 -13.77 22.71
C LEU A 256 3.14 -13.19 21.36
N PRO A 257 4.06 -12.91 20.43
CA PRO A 257 3.71 -12.46 19.08
C PRO A 257 3.11 -13.60 18.24
N ILE A 258 2.20 -13.24 17.35
CA ILE A 258 1.48 -14.14 16.46
C ILE A 258 2.00 -13.94 15.03
N VAL A 259 2.29 -15.03 14.32
CA VAL A 259 2.55 -14.99 12.88
C VAL A 259 1.28 -15.25 12.09
N TRP A 260 1.18 -14.64 10.92
CA TRP A 260 0.14 -14.92 9.94
C TRP A 260 0.74 -14.93 8.53
N GLN A 261 0.12 -15.71 7.64
CA GLN A 261 0.48 -15.76 6.23
C GLN A 261 -0.81 -15.68 5.40
N PRO A 262 -0.88 -14.81 4.38
CA PRO A 262 -2.05 -14.73 3.53
C PRO A 262 -2.30 -16.05 2.76
N PRO A 263 -3.58 -16.42 2.54
CA PRO A 263 -3.96 -17.64 1.81
C PRO A 263 -3.51 -17.64 0.36
N VAL A 264 -3.58 -16.46 -0.27
CA VAL A 264 -3.21 -16.26 -1.67
C VAL A 264 -1.76 -15.79 -1.69
N VAL A 265 -0.88 -16.63 -2.24
CA VAL A 265 0.56 -16.36 -2.28
C VAL A 265 0.94 -15.94 -3.69
N THR A 266 1.24 -14.66 -3.88
CA THR A 266 1.85 -14.20 -5.13
C THR A 266 3.27 -14.77 -5.28
N LYS A 267 3.81 -14.80 -6.51
CA LYS A 267 5.20 -15.21 -6.75
C LYS A 267 6.19 -14.39 -5.91
N ARG A 268 5.89 -13.11 -5.67
CA ARG A 268 6.66 -12.23 -4.78
C ARG A 268 6.64 -12.71 -3.32
N ILE A 269 5.45 -12.95 -2.75
CA ILE A 269 5.32 -13.46 -1.37
C ILE A 269 6.05 -14.80 -1.21
N ALA A 270 5.96 -15.68 -2.22
CA ALA A 270 6.69 -16.94 -2.24
C ALA A 270 8.21 -16.75 -2.29
N ALA A 271 8.70 -15.93 -3.22
CA ALA A 271 10.13 -15.66 -3.39
C ALA A 271 10.75 -15.02 -2.14
N GLN A 272 10.01 -14.15 -1.47
CA GLN A 272 10.46 -13.48 -0.25
C GLN A 272 10.26 -14.34 1.01
N SER A 273 9.57 -15.48 0.91
CA SER A 273 9.16 -16.28 2.07
C SER A 273 8.45 -15.42 3.13
N ALA A 274 7.65 -14.45 2.67
CA ALA A 274 7.07 -13.39 3.47
C ALA A 274 5.93 -13.89 4.36
N GLN A 275 5.84 -13.31 5.55
CA GLN A 275 4.82 -13.51 6.57
C GLN A 275 4.65 -12.22 7.34
N PHE A 276 3.54 -12.09 8.06
CA PHE A 276 3.33 -10.99 8.99
C PHE A 276 3.49 -11.47 10.42
N VAL A 277 4.06 -10.61 11.27
CA VAL A 277 4.04 -10.75 12.72
C VAL A 277 3.17 -9.64 13.29
N TYR A 278 2.31 -9.97 14.24
CA TYR A 278 1.50 -9.00 14.99
C TYR A 278 1.33 -9.44 16.44
N SER A 279 0.90 -8.52 17.28
CA SER A 279 0.56 -8.75 18.68
C SER A 279 -0.36 -7.62 19.13
N ASP A 280 -0.79 -7.67 20.39
CA ASP A 280 -1.22 -6.46 21.07
C ASP A 280 -0.14 -5.38 21.05
N VAL A 281 -0.54 -4.12 21.25
CA VAL A 281 0.41 -3.00 21.24
C VAL A 281 1.21 -2.99 22.54
N SER A 282 2.52 -3.20 22.43
CA SER A 282 3.45 -2.99 23.54
C SER A 282 3.90 -1.52 23.61
N HIS A 283 4.07 -1.02 24.84
CA HIS A 283 4.72 0.25 25.13
C HIS A 283 6.14 0.06 25.70
N GLY A 284 6.68 -1.15 25.56
CA GLY A 284 8.01 -1.52 26.02
C GLY A 284 9.13 -0.85 25.21
N ARG A 285 10.37 -1.00 25.69
CA ARG A 285 11.55 -0.37 25.07
C ARG A 285 11.92 -0.94 23.71
N MET A 286 11.39 -2.11 23.35
CA MET A 286 11.70 -2.82 22.11
C MET A 286 10.71 -2.53 20.97
N GLY A 287 9.82 -1.55 21.17
CA GLY A 287 8.86 -1.10 20.16
C GLY A 287 7.45 -1.61 20.43
N SER A 288 6.63 -1.63 19.38
CA SER A 288 5.18 -1.88 19.50
C SER A 288 4.78 -3.35 19.53
N LEU A 289 5.71 -4.28 19.32
CA LEU A 289 5.44 -5.71 19.47
C LEU A 289 5.62 -6.16 20.92
N VAL A 290 4.71 -7.02 21.38
CA VAL A 290 4.85 -7.76 22.65
C VAL A 290 5.93 -8.81 22.44
N LEU A 291 7.11 -8.58 23.02
CA LEU A 291 8.28 -9.45 22.87
C LEU A 291 8.88 -9.88 24.20
N ASP A 292 8.34 -9.43 25.34
CA ASP A 292 8.97 -9.61 26.64
C ASP A 292 9.14 -11.10 27.01
N SER A 293 8.12 -11.92 26.73
CA SER A 293 8.23 -13.37 26.93
C SER A 293 9.19 -14.01 25.91
N ALA A 294 9.16 -13.60 24.64
CA ALA A 294 10.10 -14.09 23.63
C ALA A 294 11.56 -13.79 24.00
N VAL A 295 11.83 -12.61 24.56
CA VAL A 295 13.16 -12.22 25.07
C VAL A 295 13.53 -13.02 26.31
N CYS A 296 12.62 -13.18 27.26
CA CYS A 296 12.82 -13.96 28.48
C CYS A 296 13.28 -15.40 28.17
N HIS A 297 12.73 -15.98 27.11
CA HIS A 297 13.05 -17.35 26.67
C HIS A 297 14.23 -17.43 25.68
N ASN A 298 15.04 -16.38 25.52
CA ASN A 298 16.13 -16.30 24.53
C ASN A 298 15.65 -16.60 23.09
N GLY A 299 14.39 -16.34 22.80
CA GLY A 299 13.78 -16.57 21.50
C GLY A 299 13.94 -15.40 20.52
N VAL A 300 14.73 -14.38 20.87
CA VAL A 300 14.98 -13.21 20.02
C VAL A 300 16.47 -13.13 19.68
N LEU A 301 16.76 -12.87 18.41
CA LEU A 301 18.10 -12.62 17.88
C LEU A 301 18.17 -11.23 17.25
N ALA A 302 19.16 -10.44 17.63
CA ALA A 302 19.41 -9.12 17.06
C ALA A 302 20.86 -9.02 16.60
N LEU A 303 21.08 -8.87 15.29
CA LEU A 303 22.41 -8.75 14.69
C LEU A 303 22.55 -7.39 14.00
N ALA A 304 23.49 -6.58 14.49
CA ALA A 304 23.87 -5.34 13.83
C ALA A 304 24.70 -5.65 12.57
N ILE A 305 24.24 -5.16 11.42
CA ILE A 305 24.87 -5.37 10.13
C ILE A 305 25.50 -4.06 9.67
N THR A 306 26.81 -3.92 9.88
CA THR A 306 27.56 -2.70 9.48
C THR A 306 27.57 -2.52 7.96
N SER A 307 27.76 -1.30 7.47
CA SER A 307 27.81 -0.98 6.04
C SER A 307 28.85 -1.82 5.27
N ASP A 308 30.02 -2.07 5.87
CA ASP A 308 31.05 -2.95 5.27
C ASP A 308 30.61 -4.41 5.19
N MET A 309 29.86 -4.90 6.19
CA MET A 309 29.29 -6.24 6.18
C MET A 309 28.19 -6.36 5.11
N LYS A 310 27.33 -5.34 4.96
CA LYS A 310 26.27 -5.31 3.94
C LYS A 310 26.84 -5.57 2.54
N LYS A 311 27.94 -4.88 2.18
CA LYS A 311 28.62 -5.04 0.88
C LYS A 311 29.14 -6.47 0.65
N LYS A 312 29.62 -7.14 1.71
CA LYS A 312 30.11 -8.52 1.63
C LYS A 312 28.95 -9.52 1.54
N PHE A 313 27.92 -9.32 2.36
CA PHE A 313 26.74 -10.19 2.37
C PHE A 313 25.97 -10.15 1.07
N LEU A 314 25.74 -8.97 0.48
CA LEU A 314 25.07 -8.87 -0.82
C LEU A 314 25.80 -9.67 -1.91
N LYS A 315 27.13 -9.64 -1.95
CA LYS A 315 27.92 -10.44 -2.89
C LYS A 315 27.74 -11.94 -2.69
N VAL A 316 27.68 -12.40 -1.44
CA VAL A 316 27.48 -13.82 -1.12
C VAL A 316 26.03 -14.24 -1.44
N LEU A 317 25.06 -13.44 -1.03
CA LEU A 317 23.64 -13.66 -1.29
C LEU A 317 23.36 -13.79 -2.79
N GLU A 318 23.90 -12.88 -3.59
CA GLU A 318 23.74 -12.91 -5.05
C GLU A 318 24.46 -14.10 -5.69
N ARG A 319 25.74 -14.33 -5.37
CA ARG A 319 26.57 -15.31 -6.09
C ARG A 319 26.35 -16.75 -5.66
N SER A 320 26.00 -16.97 -4.40
CA SER A 320 25.91 -18.32 -3.81
C SER A 320 24.47 -18.79 -3.64
N PHE A 321 23.54 -17.87 -3.42
CA PHE A 321 22.14 -18.21 -3.11
C PHE A 321 21.15 -17.69 -4.16
N ASP A 322 21.62 -16.97 -5.17
CA ASP A 322 20.79 -16.32 -6.19
C ASP A 322 19.72 -15.37 -5.58
N ILE A 323 20.03 -14.77 -4.42
CA ILE A 323 19.16 -13.82 -3.74
C ILE A 323 19.55 -12.41 -4.21
N ARG A 324 18.74 -11.85 -5.11
CA ARG A 324 18.93 -10.54 -5.75
C ARG A 324 17.59 -9.91 -6.09
N SER A 325 17.59 -8.65 -6.47
CA SER A 325 16.35 -7.90 -6.73
C SER A 325 15.41 -8.63 -7.70
N ILE A 326 15.92 -9.16 -8.82
CA ILE A 326 15.08 -9.82 -9.82
C ILE A 326 14.48 -11.15 -9.35
N THR A 327 15.13 -11.86 -8.42
CA THR A 327 14.62 -13.14 -7.90
C THR A 327 13.67 -12.94 -6.72
N LEU A 328 13.84 -11.86 -5.94
CA LEU A 328 12.95 -11.48 -4.84
C LEU A 328 11.71 -10.71 -5.30
N PHE A 329 11.78 -10.06 -6.46
CA PHE A 329 10.70 -9.28 -7.07
C PHE A 329 10.47 -9.76 -8.52
N PRO A 330 9.92 -10.98 -8.72
CA PRO A 330 9.70 -11.55 -10.06
C PRO A 330 8.54 -10.87 -10.83
N ASP A 331 8.30 -9.58 -10.62
CA ASP A 331 7.04 -8.88 -10.90
C ASP A 331 6.76 -8.56 -12.38
N PHE A 332 7.67 -8.93 -13.30
CA PHE A 332 7.29 -9.04 -14.72
C PHE A 332 6.12 -10.03 -14.90
N ASP A 333 6.02 -11.05 -14.04
CA ASP A 333 4.87 -11.93 -14.00
C ASP A 333 3.64 -11.27 -13.36
N GLY A 334 3.79 -10.33 -12.41
CA GLY A 334 2.66 -9.64 -11.77
C GLY A 334 1.91 -8.75 -12.76
N PHE A 335 2.65 -7.98 -13.56
CA PHE A 335 2.11 -7.19 -14.66
C PHE A 335 1.44 -8.07 -15.73
N CYS A 336 2.14 -9.12 -16.21
CA CYS A 336 1.58 -10.04 -17.20
C CYS A 336 0.37 -10.82 -16.66
N ARG A 337 0.32 -11.14 -15.37
CA ARG A 337 -0.74 -11.92 -14.74
C ARG A 337 -1.98 -11.10 -14.41
N ALA A 338 -1.81 -9.84 -14.02
CA ALA A 338 -2.93 -8.89 -13.91
C ALA A 338 -3.56 -8.59 -15.28
N ASN A 339 -2.84 -8.82 -16.38
CA ASN A 339 -3.25 -8.48 -17.75
C ASN A 339 -3.30 -9.68 -18.73
N SER A 340 -3.38 -10.92 -18.26
CA SER A 340 -3.50 -12.11 -19.14
C SER A 340 -4.76 -12.91 -18.84
N GLU A 341 -5.49 -13.30 -19.88
CA GLU A 341 -6.77 -14.02 -19.81
C GLU A 341 -6.67 -15.49 -19.32
N GLY A 342 -5.49 -15.96 -18.92
CA GLY A 342 -5.19 -17.39 -18.73
C GLY A 342 -5.10 -17.91 -17.29
N PHE A 343 -5.21 -17.07 -16.27
CA PHE A 343 -5.00 -17.50 -14.87
C PHE A 343 -6.31 -17.57 -14.07
N SER A 344 -6.67 -18.77 -13.63
CA SER A 344 -7.75 -19.00 -12.65
C SER A 344 -7.41 -18.39 -11.28
N HIS A 345 -8.41 -17.97 -10.51
CA HIS A 345 -8.29 -17.48 -9.12
C HIS A 345 -7.60 -18.51 -8.19
N LEU A 346 -7.68 -19.81 -8.50
CA LEU A 346 -7.00 -20.88 -7.77
C LEU A 346 -5.50 -21.00 -8.10
N SER A 347 -5.01 -20.32 -9.13
CA SER A 347 -3.62 -20.48 -9.61
C SER A 347 -2.56 -19.92 -8.64
N ASN A 348 -2.99 -19.19 -7.61
CA ASN A 348 -2.17 -18.68 -6.50
C ASN A 348 -2.57 -19.24 -5.14
N ASN A 349 -3.63 -20.06 -5.10
CA ASN A 349 -3.95 -20.76 -3.89
C ASN A 349 -2.86 -21.77 -3.63
N ARG A 350 -2.39 -21.77 -2.39
CA ARG A 350 -1.42 -22.74 -1.93
C ARG A 350 -2.05 -24.13 -1.75
N TRP A 351 -3.39 -24.21 -1.80
CA TRP A 351 -4.24 -25.35 -1.47
C TRP A 351 -5.32 -25.58 -2.54
#